data_AF-A0A6C0KF79-F1
#
_entry.id   AF-A0A6C0KF79-F1
#
_cell.length_a   1.000
_cell.length_b   1.000
_cell.length_c   1.000
_cell.angle_alpha   90.00
_cell.angle_beta   90.00
_cell.angle_gamma   90.00
#
_symmetry.space_group_name_H-M   'P 1'
#
loop_
_entity.id
_entity.type
_entity.pdbx_description
1 polymer ?
#
loop_
_entity_poly.entity_id
_entity_poly.type
_entity_poly.pdbx_seq_one_letter_code
_entity_poly.pdbx_strand_id
1 'polypeptide(L)'
;MNTLLYNLLMLGTLLSTAMASLYCTHNNCITFSVGSGTGCQWMCNYCSEQLQTPNYYFTDGVCHYESGGCVGNPISEHQYTCCSA
;
A
#
# COMPACT_ATOMS: atom_id res chain seq x y z
N MET A 1 48.02 23.53 -0.65
CA MET A 1 46.61 23.05 -0.62
C MET A 1 46.20 22.71 -2.04
N ASN A 2 45.87 21.43 -2.29
CA ASN A 2 45.74 20.86 -3.63
C ASN A 2 44.32 21.07 -4.17
N THR A 3 44.16 21.96 -5.15
CA THR A 3 42.88 22.32 -5.78
C THR A 3 42.16 21.13 -6.43
N LEU A 4 42.90 20.08 -6.83
CA LEU A 4 42.33 18.84 -7.37
C LEU A 4 41.55 18.04 -6.32
N LEU A 5 42.02 18.04 -5.06
CA LEU A 5 41.31 17.38 -3.95
C LEU A 5 40.01 18.10 -3.60
N TYR A 6 39.99 19.43 -3.71
CA TYR A 6 38.78 20.24 -3.44
C TYR A 6 37.70 20.00 -4.49
N ASN A 7 38.07 19.92 -5.78
CA ASN A 7 37.11 19.66 -6.85
C ASN A 7 36.51 18.24 -6.79
N LEU A 8 37.27 17.23 -6.34
CA LEU A 8 36.77 15.87 -6.12
C LEU A 8 35.78 15.79 -4.95
N LEU A 9 36.05 16.50 -3.85
CA LEU A 9 35.14 16.58 -2.70
C LEU A 9 33.82 17.27 -3.05
N MET A 10 33.87 18.33 -3.85
CA MET A 10 32.68 19.09 -4.27
C MET A 10 31.83 18.35 -5.31
N LEU A 11 32.44 17.50 -6.16
CA LEU A 11 31.68 16.60 -7.06
C LEU A 11 30.92 15.51 -6.30
N GLY A 12 31.51 14.98 -5.20
CA GLY A 12 30.89 13.93 -4.39
C GLY A 12 29.62 14.38 -3.66
N THR A 13 29.55 15.65 -3.24
CA THR A 13 28.41 16.19 -2.50
C THR A 13 27.19 16.54 -3.37
N LEU A 14 27.37 16.71 -4.69
CA LEU A 14 26.26 17.03 -5.62
C LEU A 14 25.43 15.81 -6.01
N LEU A 15 25.96 14.58 -5.86
CA LEU A 15 25.22 13.35 -6.18
C LEU A 15 24.29 12.87 -5.05
N SER A 16 24.37 13.42 -3.83
CA SER A 16 23.63 12.88 -2.68
C SER A 16 22.31 13.60 -2.35
N THR A 17 21.98 14.74 -2.95
CA THR A 17 20.78 15.51 -2.58
C THR A 17 19.54 15.24 -3.45
N ALA A 18 19.61 14.33 -4.42
CA ALA A 18 18.49 14.06 -5.35
C ALA A 18 17.53 12.94 -4.91
N MET A 19 17.66 12.38 -3.70
CA MET A 19 16.80 11.27 -3.22
C MET A 19 15.82 11.68 -2.11
N ALA A 20 15.36 12.93 -2.08
CA ALA A 20 14.45 13.43 -1.04
C ALA A 20 12.98 13.60 -1.46
N SER A 21 12.61 13.16 -2.67
CA SER A 21 11.29 13.50 -3.24
C SER A 21 10.64 12.36 -4.03
N LEU A 22 10.43 11.17 -3.45
CA LEU A 22 9.35 10.25 -3.88
C LEU A 22 9.10 9.05 -2.94
N TYR A 23 9.04 9.25 -1.63
CA TYR A 23 8.40 8.26 -0.74
C TYR A 23 7.08 8.82 -0.22
N CYS A 24 6.21 9.21 -1.15
CA CYS A 24 4.80 8.93 -0.93
C CYS A 24 4.66 7.45 -1.22
N THR A 25 4.51 6.61 -0.19
CA THR A 25 3.97 5.27 -0.40
C THR A 25 2.59 5.49 -1.02
N HIS A 26 2.51 5.47 -2.36
CA HIS A 26 1.24 5.54 -3.05
C HIS A 26 0.59 4.18 -2.81
N ASN A 27 -0.10 4.08 -1.69
CA ASN A 27 -0.87 2.90 -1.34
C ASN A 27 -1.89 2.73 -2.46
N ASN A 28 -1.72 1.70 -3.28
CA ASN A 28 -2.66 1.40 -4.35
C ASN A 28 -3.97 1.04 -3.65
N CYS A 29 -5.01 1.84 -3.90
CA CYS A 29 -6.33 1.65 -3.32
C CYS A 29 -7.31 1.26 -4.42
N ILE A 30 -8.18 0.32 -4.11
CA ILE A 30 -9.27 -0.09 -4.99
C ILE A 30 -10.59 -0.02 -4.23
N THR A 31 -11.65 0.38 -4.93
CA THR A 31 -13.02 0.43 -4.40
C THR A 31 -13.88 -0.55 -5.18
N PHE A 32 -14.66 -1.34 -4.47
CA PHE A 32 -15.52 -2.37 -5.06
C PHE A 32 -16.79 -2.53 -4.23
N SER A 33 -17.84 -3.06 -4.86
CA SER A 33 -19.08 -3.42 -4.17
C SER A 33 -19.13 -4.92 -3.90
N VAL A 34 -19.67 -5.29 -2.75
CA VAL A 34 -19.96 -6.69 -2.41
C VAL A 34 -21.42 -7.01 -2.72
N GLY A 35 -21.68 -8.16 -3.34
CA GLY A 35 -23.03 -8.66 -3.58
C GLY A 35 -23.49 -9.67 -2.51
N SER A 36 -24.72 -10.14 -2.63
CA SER A 36 -25.26 -11.19 -1.76
C SER A 36 -24.46 -12.50 -1.94
N GLY A 37 -23.89 -13.02 -0.85
CA GLY A 37 -23.02 -14.19 -0.85
C GLY A 37 -21.52 -13.91 -0.93
N THR A 38 -21.11 -12.63 -1.02
CA THR A 38 -19.71 -12.23 -0.79
C THR A 38 -19.51 -11.80 0.67
N GLY A 39 -18.48 -12.35 1.32
CA GLY A 39 -18.13 -12.06 2.72
C GLY A 39 -16.67 -11.61 2.87
N CYS A 40 -16.21 -11.40 4.11
CA CYS A 40 -14.85 -10.91 4.36
C CYS A 40 -13.76 -11.79 3.74
N GLN A 41 -13.96 -13.12 3.71
CA GLN A 41 -13.02 -14.03 3.05
C GLN A 41 -12.87 -13.72 1.56
N TRP A 42 -13.98 -13.44 0.87
CA TRP A 42 -13.94 -13.05 -0.53
C TRP A 42 -13.26 -11.69 -0.70
N MET A 43 -13.61 -10.71 0.14
CA MET A 43 -13.01 -9.37 0.08
C MET A 43 -11.49 -9.42 0.26
N CYS A 44 -11.02 -10.26 1.17
CA CYS A 44 -9.60 -10.42 1.44
C CYS A 44 -8.82 -11.05 0.29
N ASN A 45 -9.38 -12.09 -0.32
CA ASN A 45 -8.81 -12.66 -1.54
C ASN A 45 -8.80 -11.64 -2.67
N TYR A 46 -9.92 -10.95 -2.87
CA TYR A 46 -10.07 -9.92 -3.90
C TYR A 46 -9.02 -8.80 -3.74
N CYS A 47 -8.87 -8.25 -2.54
CA CYS A 47 -7.87 -7.22 -2.26
C CYS A 47 -6.45 -7.73 -2.47
N SER A 48 -6.13 -8.94 -2.03
CA SER A 48 -4.80 -9.53 -2.24
C SER A 48 -4.48 -9.73 -3.72
N GLU A 49 -5.46 -10.12 -4.53
CA GLU A 49 -5.29 -10.36 -5.97
C GLU A 49 -5.17 -9.06 -6.76
N GLN A 50 -6.06 -8.09 -6.51
CA GLN A 50 -6.07 -6.82 -7.25
C GLN A 50 -4.87 -5.95 -6.92
N LEU A 51 -4.44 -5.95 -5.66
CA LEU A 51 -3.27 -5.18 -5.21
C LEU A 51 -1.96 -5.96 -5.39
N GLN A 52 -2.04 -7.24 -5.79
CA GLN A 52 -0.92 -8.16 -5.94
C GLN A 52 0.01 -8.21 -4.71
N THR A 53 -0.57 -8.02 -3.53
CA THR A 53 0.16 -8.02 -2.26
C THR A 53 -0.70 -8.63 -1.15
N PRO A 54 -0.12 -9.48 -0.28
CA PRO A 54 -0.81 -9.92 0.92
C PRO A 54 -0.85 -8.81 2.01
N ASN A 55 -0.08 -7.73 1.83
CA ASN A 55 -0.03 -6.61 2.76
C ASN A 55 -1.01 -5.51 2.34
N TYR A 56 -2.24 -5.58 2.85
CA TYR A 56 -3.27 -4.58 2.61
C TYR A 56 -4.12 -4.36 3.87
N TYR A 57 -4.87 -3.26 3.89
CA TYR A 57 -5.83 -2.95 4.94
C TYR A 57 -7.14 -2.45 4.34
N PHE A 58 -8.23 -2.66 5.07
CA PHE A 58 -9.53 -2.06 4.74
C PHE A 58 -9.66 -0.73 5.45
N THR A 59 -10.16 0.28 4.73
CA THR A 59 -10.36 1.62 5.29
C THR A 59 -11.59 1.70 6.21
N ASP A 60 -12.58 0.84 5.97
CA ASP A 60 -13.87 0.85 6.67
C ASP A 60 -13.87 0.04 7.97
N GLY A 61 -12.84 -0.79 8.21
CA GLY A 61 -12.72 -1.63 9.41
C GLY A 61 -13.76 -2.76 9.54
N VAL A 62 -14.56 -3.01 8.50
CA VAL A 62 -15.64 -4.02 8.52
C VAL A 62 -15.12 -5.44 8.42
N CYS A 63 -14.02 -5.61 7.69
CA CYS A 63 -13.30 -6.88 7.56
C CYS A 63 -11.86 -6.70 8.01
N HIS A 64 -11.35 -7.66 8.75
CA HIS A 64 -9.95 -7.68 9.18
C HIS A 64 -9.40 -9.11 9.15
N TYR A 65 -8.08 -9.21 8.97
CA TYR A 65 -7.40 -10.49 8.93
C TYR A 65 -7.06 -10.95 10.35
N GLU A 66 -7.46 -12.17 10.69
CA GLU A 66 -7.08 -12.85 11.94
C GLU A 66 -6.34 -14.16 11.65
N SER A 67 -5.75 -14.74 12.70
CA SER A 67 -5.15 -16.09 12.69
C SER A 67 -6.23 -17.15 12.37
N GLY A 68 -6.49 -17.36 11.08
CA GLY A 68 -7.53 -18.29 10.59
C GLY A 68 -8.27 -17.80 9.35
N GLY A 69 -8.08 -16.54 8.94
CA GLY A 69 -8.69 -15.95 7.76
C GLY A 69 -9.30 -14.59 8.04
N CYS A 70 -10.07 -14.08 7.08
CA CYS A 70 -10.73 -12.80 7.24
C CYS A 70 -12.09 -12.91 7.89
N VAL A 71 -12.29 -12.12 8.94
CA VAL A 71 -13.49 -12.10 9.76
C VAL A 71 -14.16 -10.74 9.71
N GLY A 72 -15.46 -10.72 9.98
CA GLY A 72 -16.32 -9.54 9.90
C GLY A 72 -17.61 -9.82 9.15
N ASN A 73 -18.43 -8.78 8.96
CA ASN A 73 -19.74 -8.91 8.30
C ASN A 73 -20.01 -7.71 7.37
N PRO A 74 -19.61 -7.81 6.09
CA PRO A 74 -19.85 -6.75 5.12
C PRO A 74 -21.31 -6.73 4.69
N ILE A 75 -21.81 -5.53 4.45
CA ILE A 75 -23.18 -5.27 4.04
C ILE A 75 -23.24 -5.37 2.51
N SER A 76 -24.15 -6.19 2.00
CA SER A 76 -24.41 -6.31 0.56
C SER A 76 -24.74 -4.95 -0.06
N GLU A 77 -24.33 -4.74 -1.31
CA GLU A 77 -24.50 -3.50 -2.09
C GLU A 77 -23.78 -2.28 -1.50
N HIS A 78 -22.94 -2.47 -0.47
CA HIS A 78 -22.07 -1.41 0.04
C HIS A 78 -20.74 -1.41 -0.69
N GLN A 79 -20.16 -0.21 -0.84
CA GLN A 79 -18.82 -0.04 -1.40
C GLN A 79 -17.79 -0.12 -0.28
N TYR A 80 -16.72 -0.86 -0.54
CA TYR A 80 -15.60 -1.02 0.37
C TYR A 80 -14.31 -0.62 -0.33
N THR A 81 -13.38 -0.07 0.45
CA THR A 81 -12.06 0.29 -0.07
C THR A 81 -10.97 -0.44 0.70
N CYS A 82 -10.06 -1.07 -0.04
CA CYS A 82 -8.81 -1.60 0.50
C CYS A 82 -7.61 -1.00 -0.21
N CYS A 83 -6.53 -0.86 0.54
CA CYS A 83 -5.29 -0.25 0.07
C CYS A 83 -4.10 -1.12 0.42
N SER A 84 -3.07 -1.13 -0.43
CA SER A 84 -1.79 -1.75 -0.08
C SER A 84 -1.19 -1.03 1.13
N ALA A 85 -0.63 -1.77 2.08
CA ALA A 85 0.05 -1.25 3.26
C ALA A 85 1.56 -1.07 3.04
#